data_AF-A0A2N5TWR8-F1
#
_entry.id   AF-A0A2N5TWR8-F1
#
_cell.length_a   1.000
_cell.length_b   1.000
_cell.length_c   1.000
_cell.angle_alpha   90.00
_cell.angle_beta   90.00
_cell.angle_gamma   90.00
#
_symmetry.space_group_name_H-M   'P 1'
#
loop_
_entity.id
_entity.type
_entity.pdbx_description
1 polymer ?
#
loop_
_entity_poly.entity_id
_entity_poly.type
_entity_poly.pdbx_seq_one_letter_code
_entity_poly.pdbx_strand_id
1 'polypeptide(L)'
;MDALAVTPLCLRVAFAIDNMVGYVPLWEDDPNYIREVQQQMDAGMPLCDCSNCNPAGSERVMEALSMATKENLDDILQKPYTGPVNANLTHKYPPRANNPIKSKFTEDNKA
;
A
#
# COMPACT_ATOMS: atom_id res chain seq x y z
N MET A 1 1.11 -17.08 -6.42
CA MET A 1 0.64 -16.16 -5.37
C MET A 1 1.88 -15.57 -4.75
N ASP A 2 1.94 -14.25 -4.58
CA ASP A 2 3.10 -13.56 -4.00
C ASP A 2 3.17 -13.85 -2.49
N ALA A 3 4.34 -14.26 -1.99
CA ALA A 3 4.53 -14.60 -0.58
C ALA A 3 4.30 -13.38 0.33
N LEU A 4 4.63 -12.18 -0.15
CA LEU A 4 4.40 -10.94 0.57
C LEU A 4 2.91 -10.62 0.73
N ALA A 5 2.08 -11.07 -0.20
CA ALA A 5 0.63 -10.86 -0.13
C ALA A 5 -0.07 -11.77 0.89
N VAL A 6 0.58 -12.84 1.34
CA VAL A 6 0.00 -13.84 2.24
C VAL A 6 0.71 -13.97 3.58
N THR A 7 1.86 -13.30 3.76
CA THR A 7 2.56 -13.34 5.05
C THR A 7 1.74 -12.66 6.14
N PRO A 8 1.53 -13.31 7.31
CA PRO A 8 0.86 -12.69 8.45
C PRO A 8 1.81 -11.84 9.29
N LEU A 9 3.11 -11.83 8.96
CA LEU A 9 4.16 -11.26 9.79
C LEU A 9 4.38 -9.76 9.52
N CYS A 10 5.22 -9.11 10.33
CA CYS A 10 5.57 -7.71 10.12
C CYS A 10 6.17 -7.49 8.72
N LEU A 11 5.52 -6.66 7.88
CA LEU A 11 5.97 -6.40 6.51
C LEU A 11 7.36 -5.75 6.47
N ARG A 12 7.69 -4.89 7.43
CA ARG A 12 9.02 -4.26 7.52
C ARG A 12 10.12 -5.31 7.68
N VAL A 13 9.90 -6.29 8.55
CA VAL A 13 10.82 -7.41 8.79
C VAL A 13 10.85 -8.34 7.59
N ALA A 14 9.68 -8.67 7.02
CA ALA A 14 9.57 -9.51 5.85
C ALA A 14 10.36 -8.96 4.64
N PHE A 15 10.25 -7.66 4.37
CA PHE A 15 11.05 -6.99 3.33
C PHE A 15 12.55 -7.00 3.64
N ALA A 16 12.94 -6.84 4.90
CA ALA A 16 14.36 -6.90 5.28
C ALA A 16 14.94 -8.29 4.99
N ILE A 17 14.21 -9.35 5.34
CA ILE A 17 14.63 -10.74 5.11
C ILE A 17 14.66 -11.07 3.62
N ASP A 18 13.66 -10.63 2.85
CA ASP A 18 13.64 -10.81 1.41
C ASP A 18 14.86 -10.17 0.75
N ASN A 19 15.23 -8.95 1.15
CA ASN A 19 16.42 -8.27 0.66
C ASN A 19 17.75 -8.92 1.12
N MET A 20 17.78 -9.52 2.31
CA MET A 20 19.01 -10.12 2.87
C MET A 20 19.25 -11.56 2.43
N VAL A 21 18.19 -12.37 2.34
CA VAL A 21 18.26 -13.84 2.20
C VAL A 21 17.47 -14.33 0.98
N GLY A 22 16.63 -13.49 0.37
CA GLY A 22 15.92 -13.81 -0.88
C GLY A 22 14.62 -14.60 -0.69
N TYR A 23 13.99 -14.53 0.49
CA TYR A 23 12.66 -15.09 0.71
C TYR A 23 11.83 -14.27 1.70
N VAL A 24 10.51 -14.40 1.60
CA VAL A 24 9.56 -13.80 2.54
C VAL A 24 9.16 -14.85 3.59
N PRO A 25 9.34 -14.58 4.89
CA PRO A 25 8.93 -15.50 5.95
C PRO A 25 7.40 -15.56 6.06
N LEU A 26 6.87 -16.75 6.34
CA LEU A 26 5.42 -16.97 6.53
C LEU A 26 5.05 -17.40 7.96
N TRP A 27 6.04 -17.77 8.78
CA TRP A 27 5.86 -18.26 10.14
C TRP A 27 6.75 -17.50 11.12
N GLU A 28 6.25 -17.32 12.35
CA GLU A 28 6.92 -16.56 13.41
C GLU A 28 8.13 -17.27 14.02
N ASP A 29 8.21 -18.59 13.85
CA ASP A 29 9.32 -19.43 14.32
C ASP A 29 10.51 -19.47 13.34
N ASP A 30 10.41 -18.75 12.22
CA ASP A 30 11.52 -18.60 11.28
C ASP A 30 12.74 -17.96 11.97
N PRO A 31 13.91 -18.62 11.98
CA PRO A 31 15.09 -18.11 12.69
C PRO A 31 15.60 -16.76 12.16
N ASN A 32 15.46 -16.48 10.86
CA ASN A 32 15.83 -15.19 10.29
C ASN A 32 14.82 -14.11 10.68
N TYR A 33 13.54 -14.45 10.78
CA TYR A 33 12.51 -13.55 11.31
C TYR A 33 12.80 -13.14 12.74
N ILE A 34 13.02 -14.10 13.63
CA ILE A 34 13.33 -13.84 15.05
C ILE A 34 14.58 -12.97 15.19
N ARG A 35 15.64 -13.30 14.43
CA ARG A 35 16.90 -12.54 14.45
C ARG A 35 16.72 -11.10 14.00
N GLU A 36 15.98 -10.87 12.91
CA GLU A 36 15.75 -9.54 12.38
C GLU A 36 14.86 -8.70 13.31
N VAL A 37 13.82 -9.30 13.90
CA VAL A 37 13.00 -8.63 14.93
C VAL A 37 13.91 -8.15 16.09
N GLN A 38 14.76 -9.02 16.61
CA GLN A 38 15.68 -8.67 17.71
C GLN A 38 16.63 -7.55 17.30
N GLN A 39 17.21 -7.63 16.10
CA GLN A 39 18.10 -6.59 15.57
C GLN A 39 17.42 -5.22 15.49
N GLN A 40 16.17 -5.16 15.03
CA GLN A 40 15.41 -3.90 14.97
C GLN A 40 15.10 -3.35 16.38
N MET A 41 14.83 -4.22 17.35
CA MET A 41 14.64 -3.84 18.76
C MET A 41 15.94 -3.30 19.36
N ASP A 42 17.07 -3.97 19.15
CA ASP A 42 18.39 -3.56 19.64
C ASP A 42 18.86 -2.24 19.02
N ALA A 43 18.49 -1.99 17.76
CA ALA A 43 18.72 -0.72 17.07
C ALA A 43 17.80 0.41 17.55
N GLY A 44 16.86 0.15 18.46
CA GLY A 44 15.93 1.14 18.99
C GLY A 44 14.93 1.65 17.96
N MET A 45 14.57 0.85 16.97
CA MET A 45 13.60 1.25 15.95
C MET A 45 12.21 1.41 16.57
N PRO A 46 11.40 2.36 16.08
CA PRO A 46 10.02 2.51 16.54
C PRO A 46 9.18 1.30 16.18
N LEU A 47 8.10 1.08 16.94
CA LEU A 47 7.10 0.07 16.64
C LEU A 47 6.61 0.18 15.18
N CYS A 48 6.24 -0.96 14.61
CA CYS A 48 5.80 -1.01 13.23
C CYS A 48 4.30 -0.73 13.10
N ASP A 49 3.95 0.19 12.20
CA ASP A 49 2.57 0.54 11.84
C ASP A 49 2.16 -0.04 10.48
N CYS A 50 2.82 -1.11 10.01
CA CYS A 50 2.37 -1.81 8.80
C CYS A 50 1.00 -2.47 9.02
N SER A 51 0.31 -2.85 7.93
CA SER A 51 -1.02 -3.47 7.98
C SER A 51 -1.13 -4.70 8.88
N ASN A 52 -0.04 -5.46 9.03
CA ASN A 52 -0.02 -6.66 9.86
C ASN A 52 0.26 -6.34 11.34
N CYS A 53 0.98 -5.25 11.65
CA CYS A 53 1.30 -4.84 13.02
C CYS A 53 0.26 -3.88 13.61
N ASN A 54 -0.41 -3.09 12.77
CA ASN A 54 -1.46 -2.15 13.17
C ASN A 54 -2.65 -2.22 12.20
N PRO A 55 -3.44 -3.31 12.24
CA PRO A 55 -4.55 -3.51 11.31
C PRO A 55 -5.63 -2.42 11.44
N ALA A 56 -5.92 -1.98 12.66
CA ALA A 56 -6.91 -0.92 12.91
C ALA A 56 -6.44 0.44 12.35
N GLY A 57 -5.14 0.75 12.45
CA GLY A 57 -4.56 1.94 11.81
C GLY A 57 -4.66 1.85 10.29
N SER A 58 -4.32 0.69 9.72
CA SER A 58 -4.41 0.45 8.28
C SER A 58 -5.84 0.59 7.74
N GLU A 59 -6.84 0.09 8.45
CA GLU A 59 -8.26 0.23 8.06
C GLU A 59 -8.67 1.71 7.98
N ARG A 60 -8.33 2.51 9.00
CA ARG A 60 -8.60 3.95 9.01
C ARG A 60 -7.90 4.68 7.86
N VAL A 61 -6.64 4.32 7.58
CA VAL A 61 -5.91 4.89 6.44
C VAL A 61 -6.64 4.55 5.14
N MET A 62 -7.09 3.30 4.96
CA MET A 62 -7.80 2.88 3.74
C MET A 62 -9.12 3.63 3.55
N GLU A 63 -9.87 3.89 4.62
CA GLU A 63 -11.09 4.70 4.57
C GLU A 63 -10.81 6.15 4.14
N ALA A 64 -9.74 6.75 4.67
CA ALA A 64 -9.38 8.14 4.44
C ALA A 64 -8.53 8.38 3.17
N LEU A 65 -7.87 7.35 2.62
CA LEU A 65 -6.89 7.49 1.55
C LEU A 65 -7.50 8.08 0.28
N SER A 66 -8.76 7.74 -0.01
CA SER A 66 -9.52 8.31 -1.13
C SER A 66 -9.62 9.84 -1.03
N MET A 67 -9.55 10.40 0.18
CA MET A 67 -9.61 11.82 0.51
C MET A 67 -8.24 12.46 0.78
N ALA A 68 -7.15 11.69 0.72
CA ALA A 68 -5.81 12.19 0.99
C ALA A 68 -5.39 13.28 0.00
N THR A 69 -4.88 14.38 0.50
CA THR A 69 -4.20 15.45 -0.24
C THR A 69 -2.77 15.54 0.27
N LYS A 70 -1.93 16.33 -0.40
CA LYS A 70 -0.53 16.51 0.05
C LYS A 70 -0.47 17.13 1.44
N GLU A 71 -1.47 17.93 1.79
CA GLU A 71 -1.52 18.71 3.02
C GLU A 71 -2.05 17.89 4.21
N ASN A 72 -2.85 16.83 3.98
CA ASN A 72 -3.48 16.06 5.05
C ASN A 72 -2.99 14.60 5.16
N LEU A 73 -2.06 14.17 4.31
CA LEU A 73 -1.58 12.80 4.28
C LEU A 73 -0.92 12.39 5.62
N ASP A 74 -0.06 13.25 6.17
CA ASP A 74 0.61 12.97 7.45
C ASP A 74 -0.38 12.84 8.60
N ASP A 75 -1.44 13.67 8.61
CA ASP A 75 -2.52 13.56 9.58
C ASP A 75 -3.31 12.26 9.41
N ILE A 76 -3.56 11.81 8.18
CA ILE A 76 -4.22 10.52 7.89
C ILE A 76 -3.36 9.35 8.41
N LEU A 77 -2.05 9.43 8.28
CA LEU A 77 -1.13 8.37 8.70
C LEU A 77 -0.94 8.33 10.23
N GLN A 78 -0.94 9.47 10.90
CA GLN A 78 -0.59 9.57 12.33
C GLN A 78 -1.80 9.65 13.27
N LYS A 79 -2.97 10.11 12.78
CA LYS A 79 -4.14 10.41 13.61
C LYS A 79 -5.39 9.74 13.04
N PRO A 80 -6.42 9.49 13.88
CA PRO A 80 -7.74 9.17 13.34
C PRO A 80 -8.22 10.36 12.51
N TYR A 81 -8.28 10.16 11.19
CA TYR A 81 -8.79 11.16 10.27
C TYR A 81 -10.28 11.39 10.53
N THR A 82 -10.66 12.65 10.78
CA THR A 82 -12.04 13.07 11.07
C THR A 82 -12.65 13.88 9.92
N GLY A 83 -12.10 13.73 8.72
CA GLY A 83 -12.58 14.46 7.55
C GLY A 83 -13.92 13.95 7.01
N PRO A 84 -14.49 14.67 6.02
CA PRO A 84 -15.81 14.36 5.50
C PRO A 84 -15.84 13.00 4.78
N VAL A 85 -16.67 12.09 5.29
CA VAL A 85 -16.88 10.73 4.75
C VAL A 85 -17.49 10.74 3.33
N ASN A 86 -18.11 11.85 2.92
CA ASN A 86 -18.82 12.00 1.64
C ASN A 86 -18.33 13.20 0.81
N ALA A 87 -17.03 13.29 0.57
CA ALA A 87 -16.50 14.38 -0.25
C ALA A 87 -16.52 14.05 -1.75
N ASN A 88 -16.66 15.09 -2.57
CA ASN A 88 -16.75 14.95 -4.01
C ASN A 88 -15.36 14.59 -4.59
N LEU A 89 -15.22 13.34 -5.02
CA LEU A 89 -13.97 12.79 -5.57
C LEU A 89 -13.80 13.03 -7.07
N THR A 90 -14.70 13.75 -7.74
CA THR A 90 -14.67 13.89 -9.21
C THR A 90 -13.38 14.50 -9.73
N HIS A 91 -12.76 15.40 -8.97
CA HIS A 91 -11.47 16.00 -9.31
C HIS A 91 -10.32 14.97 -9.33
N LYS A 92 -10.43 13.85 -8.61
CA LYS A 92 -9.42 12.79 -8.57
C LYS A 92 -9.59 11.76 -9.67
N TYR A 93 -10.76 11.71 -10.31
CA TYR A 93 -10.99 10.73 -11.37
C TYR A 93 -10.15 11.09 -12.60
N PRO A 94 -9.57 10.09 -13.28
CA PRO A 94 -8.90 10.33 -14.53
C PRO A 94 -9.89 10.97 -15.52
N PRO A 95 -9.44 11.92 -16.35
CA PRO A 95 -10.29 12.50 -17.38
C PRO A 95 -10.85 11.37 -18.24
N ARG A 96 -12.16 11.41 -18.53
CA ARG A 96 -12.78 10.42 -19.41
C ARG A 96 -12.01 10.43 -20.73
N ALA A 97 -11.53 9.25 -21.14
CA ALA A 97 -10.97 9.10 -22.47
C ALA A 97 -12.01 9.56 -23.48
N ASN A 98 -11.62 10.44 -24.41
CA ASN A 98 -12.49 10.76 -25.53
C ASN A 98 -12.84 9.46 -26.24
N ASN A 99 -14.14 9.25 -26.53
CA ASN A 99 -14.54 8.11 -27.34
C ASN A 99 -13.69 8.11 -28.61
N PRO A 100 -13.08 6.98 -28.99
CA PRO A 100 -12.33 6.93 -30.24
C PRO A 100 -13.27 7.39 -31.34
N ILE A 101 -12.90 8.49 -32.00
CA ILE A 101 -13.62 8.97 -33.17
C ILE A 101 -13.53 7.83 -34.19
N LYS A 102 -14.63 7.12 -34.39
CA LYS A 102 -14.73 6.08 -35.42
C LYS A 102 -14.62 6.82 -36.76
N SER A 103 -13.42 6.86 -37.33
CA SER A 103 -13.28 7.22 -38.74
C SER A 103 -13.96 6.14 -39.56
N LYS A 104 -14.74 6.53 -40.58
CA LYS A 104 -15.21 5.57 -41.58
C LYS A 104 -13.97 5.11 -42.34
N PHE A 105 -13.80 3.79 -42.49
CA PHE A 105 -12.86 3.26 -43.48
C PHE A 105 -13.29 3.78 -44.86
N THR A 106 -12.48 4.66 -45.46
CA THR A 106 -12.61 5.03 -46.87
C THR A 106 -11.82 4.03 -47.73
N GLU A 107 -12.24 3.83 -48.98
CA GLU A 107 -11.58 2.92 -49.95
C GLU A 107 -10.07 3.17 -50.09
N ASP A 108 -9.60 4.38 -49.77
CA ASP A 108 -8.18 4.77 -49.79
C ASP A 108 -7.32 4.10 -48.71
N ASN A 109 -7.93 3.44 -47.71
CA ASN A 109 -7.21 2.74 -46.63
C ASN A 109 -6.92 1.26 -46.96
N LYS A 110 -7.13 0.86 -48.21
CA LYS A 110 -7.01 -0.52 -48.70
C LYS A 110 -5.69 -0.66 -49.48
N ALA A 111 -4.56 -0.58 -48.79
CA ALA A 111 -3.22 -0.84 -49.32
C ALA A 111 -2.54 -1.94 -48.50
#